data_AF-A0A8S2U2P4-F1
#
_entry.id   AF-A0A8S2U2P4-F1
#
_cell.length_a   1.000
_cell.length_b   1.000
_cell.length_c   1.000
_cell.angle_alpha   90.00
_cell.angle_beta   90.00
_cell.angle_gamma   90.00
#
_symmetry.space_group_name_H-M   'P 1'
#
loop_
_entity.id
_entity.type
_entity.pdbx_description
1 polymer ?
#
loop_
_entity_poly.entity_id
_entity_poly.type
_entity_poly.pdbx_seq_one_letter_code
_entity_poly.pdbx_strand_id
1 'polypeptide(L)'
;TTYFYRRHHPIKRIMKKMADEDYTDLIVINEDHGKPSTLYISHLPEGPTMKFRLTSCRLSKQLRSRGKNCYTKYRPEIILNHFNTRIGVKVGRLLAALFPHDPQYVGRHVITFHNQRDFIFFRHHMYKFKDEKKVGLQELGPRFTLKLKSIQKGTFDSLYGEYEFVFKRKEMETSRTKFFL
;
A
#
# COMPACT_ATOMS: atom_id res chain seq x y z
N THR A 1 1.44 4.34 14.30
CA THR A 1 1.76 5.19 13.15
C THR A 1 1.82 6.63 13.57
N THR A 2 2.96 7.29 13.34
CA THR A 2 3.16 8.74 13.57
C THR A 2 3.12 9.45 12.22
N TYR A 3 2.69 10.72 12.22
CA TYR A 3 2.60 11.54 11.01
C TYR A 3 3.47 12.77 11.14
N PHE A 4 4.26 13.04 10.11
CA PHE A 4 5.18 14.18 10.06
C PHE A 4 5.04 14.94 8.75
N TYR A 5 5.06 16.27 8.83
CA TYR A 5 5.21 17.12 7.66
C TYR A 5 6.68 17.12 7.21
N ARG A 6 6.93 16.80 5.94
CA ARG A 6 8.29 16.77 5.38
C ARG A 6 9.01 18.12 5.43
N ARG A 7 8.27 19.23 5.26
CA ARG A 7 8.82 20.59 5.12
C ARG A 7 9.98 20.60 4.10
N HIS A 8 11.17 21.09 4.48
CA HIS A 8 12.37 21.14 3.63
C HIS A 8 13.40 20.04 3.95
N HIS A 9 13.02 18.99 4.67
CA HIS A 9 13.97 17.94 5.02
C HIS A 9 14.19 16.96 3.85
N PRO A 10 15.46 16.65 3.50
CA PRO A 10 15.75 15.64 2.50
C PRO A 10 15.38 14.24 3.04
N ILE A 11 14.82 13.41 2.16
CA ILE A 11 14.31 12.08 2.55
C ILE A 11 15.41 11.22 3.19
N LYS A 12 16.64 11.25 2.68
CA LYS A 12 17.78 10.53 3.26
C LYS A 12 18.04 10.88 4.73
N ARG A 13 17.89 12.15 5.13
CA ARG A 13 18.07 12.58 6.53
C ARG A 13 16.92 12.10 7.41
N ILE A 14 15.69 12.11 6.88
CA ILE A 14 14.52 11.57 7.58
C ILE A 14 14.71 10.07 7.81
N MET A 15 15.14 9.32 6.79
CA MET A 15 15.34 7.87 6.90
C MET A 15 16.37 7.50 7.97
N LYS A 16 17.51 8.20 8.02
CA LYS A 16 18.51 7.99 9.08
C LYS A 16 17.91 8.20 10.47
N LYS A 17 17.24 9.34 10.65
CA LYS A 17 16.60 9.66 11.93
C LYS A 17 15.51 8.65 12.32
N MET A 18 14.73 8.16 11.35
CA MET A 18 13.68 7.17 11.60
C MET A 18 14.29 5.79 11.92
N ALA A 19 15.42 5.44 11.31
CA ALA A 19 16.18 4.25 11.66
C ALA A 19 16.77 4.35 13.08
N ASP A 20 17.28 5.53 13.46
CA ASP A 20 17.79 5.80 14.81
C ASP A 20 16.66 5.78 15.88
N GLU A 21 15.42 6.07 15.47
CA GLU A 21 14.21 6.03 16.32
C GLU A 21 13.46 4.67 16.23
N ASP A 22 14.10 3.61 15.71
CA ASP A 22 13.57 2.24 15.60
C ASP A 22 12.24 2.11 14.83
N TYR A 23 12.00 2.98 13.83
CA TYR A 23 10.87 2.79 12.92
C TYR A 23 11.14 1.67 11.91
N THR A 24 10.12 0.86 11.65
CA THR A 24 10.19 -0.27 10.69
C THR A 24 10.00 0.17 9.24
N ASP A 25 9.13 1.15 8.99
CA ASP A 25 8.72 1.52 7.64
C ASP A 25 8.50 3.02 7.50
N LEU A 26 8.98 3.57 6.40
CA LEU A 26 8.73 4.94 5.98
C LEU A 26 7.77 4.96 4.79
N ILE A 27 6.65 5.69 4.95
CA ILE A 27 5.69 5.93 3.88
C ILE A 27 5.74 7.41 3.50
N VAL A 28 6.05 7.70 2.23
CA VAL A 28 6.05 9.07 1.69
C VAL A 28 4.95 9.21 0.64
N ILE A 29 4.01 10.13 0.88
CA ILE A 29 2.94 10.44 -0.05
C ILE A 29 3.27 11.77 -0.72
N ASN A 30 3.28 11.77 -2.06
CA ASN A 30 3.39 12.97 -2.86
C ASN A 30 2.04 13.31 -3.47
N GLU A 31 1.73 14.60 -3.49
CA GLU A 31 0.53 15.17 -4.06
C GLU A 31 0.84 15.92 -5.35
N ASP A 32 -0.15 15.94 -6.24
CA ASP A 32 -0.16 16.68 -7.49
C ASP A 32 -1.50 17.41 -7.58
N HIS A 33 -1.47 18.75 -7.65
CA HIS A 33 -2.67 19.61 -7.67
C HIS A 33 -3.68 19.26 -6.53
N GLY A 34 -3.18 19.02 -5.32
CA GLY A 34 -3.99 18.68 -4.14
C GLY A 34 -4.59 17.26 -4.15
N LYS A 35 -4.16 16.40 -5.09
CA LYS A 35 -4.56 14.98 -5.14
C LYS A 35 -3.36 14.08 -4.93
N PRO A 36 -3.48 13.01 -4.13
CA PRO A 36 -2.37 12.07 -3.91
C PRO A 36 -2.06 11.31 -5.20
N SER A 37 -0.79 11.34 -5.61
CA SER A 37 -0.34 10.88 -6.93
C SER A 37 0.72 9.78 -6.85
N THR A 38 1.70 9.90 -5.95
CA THR A 38 2.78 8.91 -5.81
C THR A 38 2.93 8.50 -4.36
N LEU A 39 3.15 7.21 -4.12
CA LEU A 39 3.42 6.61 -2.83
C LEU A 39 4.80 5.95 -2.88
N TYR A 40 5.65 6.27 -1.93
CA TYR A 40 6.87 5.51 -1.67
C TYR A 40 6.70 4.75 -0.36
N ILE A 41 7.06 3.48 -0.35
CA ILE A 41 7.14 2.66 0.84
C ILE A 41 8.57 2.14 0.90
N SER A 42 9.26 2.43 2.00
CA SER A 42 10.63 1.99 2.24
C SER A 42 10.67 1.28 3.57
N HIS A 43 11.15 0.04 3.57
CA HIS A 43 11.37 -0.71 4.79
C HIS A 43 12.75 -0.32 5.35
N LEU A 44 12.83 0.01 6.63
CA LEU A 44 14.04 0.46 7.32
C LEU A 44 14.62 -0.70 8.16
N PRO A 45 15.93 -0.69 8.46
CA PRO A 45 16.94 0.31 8.09
C PRO A 45 17.53 0.11 6.68
N GLU A 46 17.52 -1.10 6.14
CA GLU A 46 18.14 -1.45 4.84
C GLU A 46 17.17 -2.14 3.86
N GLY A 47 15.88 -2.12 4.16
CA GLY A 47 14.87 -2.78 3.35
C GLY A 47 14.64 -2.12 1.99
N PRO A 48 13.91 -2.80 1.07
CA PRO A 48 13.67 -2.31 -0.27
C PRO A 48 12.76 -1.08 -0.28
N THR A 49 12.93 -0.24 -1.30
CA THR A 49 12.08 0.93 -1.53
C THR A 49 11.22 0.70 -2.77
N MET A 50 9.91 0.74 -2.60
CA MET A 50 8.94 0.57 -3.67
C MET A 50 8.22 1.88 -3.96
N LYS A 51 8.16 2.23 -5.25
CA LYS A 51 7.42 3.38 -5.75
C LYS A 51 6.14 2.90 -6.41
N PHE A 52 5.02 3.42 -5.96
CA PHE A 52 3.70 3.18 -6.53
C PHE A 52 3.11 4.47 -7.07
N ARG A 53 2.43 4.37 -8.21
CA ARG A 53 1.52 5.40 -8.68
C ARG A 53 0.14 5.15 -8.06
N LEU A 54 -0.39 6.16 -7.40
CA LEU A 54 -1.75 6.19 -6.88
C LEU A 54 -2.71 6.67 -7.98
N THR A 55 -3.81 5.97 -8.15
CA THR A 55 -4.92 6.40 -9.00
C THR A 55 -6.26 6.15 -8.30
N SER A 56 -7.29 6.87 -8.75
CA SER A 56 -8.67 6.68 -8.28
C SER A 56 -8.83 6.76 -6.75
N CYS A 57 -8.09 7.65 -6.10
CA CYS A 57 -8.16 7.83 -4.65
C CYS A 57 -9.49 8.47 -4.24
N ARG A 58 -10.22 7.77 -3.37
CA ARG A 58 -11.44 8.23 -2.69
C ARG A 58 -11.18 8.16 -1.20
N LEU A 59 -11.18 9.32 -0.56
CA LEU A 59 -10.97 9.43 0.88
C LEU A 59 -12.21 8.93 1.64
N SER A 60 -12.04 8.45 2.87
CA SER A 60 -13.15 7.98 3.70
C SER A 60 -14.28 9.02 3.87
N LYS A 61 -13.95 10.32 3.86
CA LYS A 61 -14.93 11.41 3.95
C LYS A 61 -15.87 11.49 2.73
N GLN A 62 -15.44 10.98 1.59
CA GLN A 62 -16.18 11.04 0.32
C GLN A 62 -17.02 9.76 0.07
N LEU A 63 -16.95 8.76 0.94
CA LEU A 63 -17.68 7.52 0.79
C LEU A 63 -19.10 7.67 1.33
N ARG A 64 -20.10 7.29 0.50
CA ARG A 64 -21.52 7.40 0.83
C ARG A 64 -21.93 6.46 1.97
N SER A 65 -21.28 5.30 2.08
CA SER A 65 -21.61 4.26 3.07
C SER A 65 -20.78 4.41 4.35
N ARG A 66 -20.85 5.58 5.00
CA ARG A 66 -20.20 5.77 6.29
C ARG A 66 -21.11 5.18 7.37
N GLY A 67 -20.87 3.93 7.76
CA GLY A 67 -21.46 3.39 8.99
C GLY A 67 -21.12 4.28 10.18
N LYS A 68 -22.02 4.40 11.16
CA LYS A 68 -21.74 5.17 12.38
C LYS A 68 -20.59 4.58 13.23
N ASN A 69 -20.16 3.34 12.93
CA ASN A 69 -19.17 2.58 13.71
C ASN A 69 -17.83 2.34 12.98
N CYS A 70 -17.45 3.15 11.99
CA CYS A 70 -16.33 2.85 11.07
C CYS A 70 -14.90 2.99 11.64
N TYR A 71 -14.72 3.47 12.86
CA TYR A 71 -13.40 3.78 13.43
C TYR A 71 -13.14 3.02 14.74
N THR A 72 -13.49 1.74 14.76
CA THR A 72 -13.05 0.84 15.83
C THR A 72 -11.55 0.56 15.68
N LYS A 73 -10.82 0.54 16.80
CA LYS A 73 -9.35 0.36 16.87
C LYS A 73 -8.90 -1.10 16.66
N TYR A 74 -9.74 -1.94 16.07
CA TYR A 74 -9.43 -3.35 15.89
C TYR A 74 -8.39 -3.55 14.79
N ARG A 75 -7.48 -4.51 15.02
CA ARG A 75 -6.48 -4.93 14.03
C ARG A 75 -7.17 -5.70 12.90
N PRO A 76 -7.07 -5.26 11.63
CA PRO A 76 -7.77 -5.89 10.52
C PRO A 76 -7.06 -7.17 10.07
N GLU A 77 -7.81 -8.07 9.47
CA GLU A 77 -7.30 -9.18 8.67
C GLU A 77 -6.78 -8.66 7.32
N ILE A 78 -5.77 -9.32 6.75
CA ILE A 78 -5.17 -8.92 5.48
C ILE A 78 -5.42 -10.02 4.46
N ILE A 79 -5.99 -9.65 3.32
CA ILE A 79 -6.19 -10.54 2.17
C ILE A 79 -5.31 -10.04 1.02
N LEU A 80 -4.41 -10.89 0.56
CA LEU A 80 -3.59 -10.67 -0.64
C LEU A 80 -4.06 -11.61 -1.75
N ASN A 81 -4.63 -11.08 -2.83
CA ASN A 81 -5.12 -11.89 -3.95
C ASN A 81 -4.26 -11.70 -5.20
N HIS A 82 -3.91 -12.81 -5.86
CA HIS A 82 -3.21 -12.87 -7.16
C HIS A 82 -1.81 -12.24 -7.18
N PHE A 83 -1.01 -12.41 -6.13
CA PHE A 83 0.40 -12.01 -6.09
C PHE A 83 1.30 -13.23 -6.37
N ASN A 84 1.14 -13.85 -7.53
CA ASN A 84 1.73 -15.16 -7.82
C ASN A 84 3.15 -15.06 -8.40
N THR A 85 3.50 -13.92 -9.00
CA THR A 85 4.83 -13.75 -9.61
C THR A 85 5.91 -13.52 -8.55
N ARG A 86 7.19 -13.69 -8.89
CA ARG A 86 8.31 -13.42 -7.97
C ARG A 86 8.31 -11.97 -7.46
N ILE A 87 7.96 -11.02 -8.32
CA ILE A 87 7.84 -9.60 -7.98
C ILE A 87 6.58 -9.39 -7.14
N GLY A 88 5.46 -9.99 -7.54
CA GLY A 88 4.20 -9.96 -6.80
C GLY A 88 4.34 -10.43 -5.37
N VAL A 89 5.01 -11.56 -5.14
CA VAL A 89 5.27 -12.09 -3.79
C VAL A 89 6.07 -11.08 -2.95
N LYS A 90 7.10 -10.42 -3.52
CA LYS A 90 7.86 -9.37 -2.81
C LYS A 90 6.99 -8.17 -2.45
N VAL A 91 6.18 -7.69 -3.40
CA VAL A 91 5.25 -6.57 -3.18
C VAL A 91 4.22 -6.93 -2.12
N GLY A 92 3.65 -8.13 -2.20
CA GLY A 92 2.69 -8.65 -1.21
C GLY A 92 3.29 -8.72 0.19
N ARG A 93 4.53 -9.21 0.32
CA ARG A 93 5.26 -9.23 1.61
C ARG A 93 5.47 -7.83 2.17
N LEU A 94 5.92 -6.87 1.35
CA LEU A 94 6.09 -5.49 1.79
C LEU A 94 4.75 -4.89 2.27
N LEU A 95 3.67 -5.08 1.49
CA LEU A 95 2.35 -4.57 1.84
C LEU A 95 1.78 -5.22 3.10
N ALA A 96 2.04 -6.51 3.32
CA ALA A 96 1.63 -7.21 4.54
C ALA A 96 2.40 -6.74 5.77
N ALA A 97 3.70 -6.45 5.63
CA ALA A 97 4.55 -5.99 6.73
C ALA A 97 4.11 -4.64 7.33
N LEU A 98 3.37 -3.82 6.56
CA LEU A 98 2.82 -2.55 7.04
C LEU A 98 1.72 -2.69 8.10
N PHE A 99 1.21 -3.91 8.28
CA PHE A 99 0.09 -4.19 9.17
C PHE A 99 0.50 -5.21 10.23
N PRO A 100 -0.10 -5.14 11.42
CA PRO A 100 0.16 -6.12 12.47
C PRO A 100 -0.26 -7.53 12.04
N HIS A 101 0.57 -8.51 12.38
CA HIS A 101 0.34 -9.92 12.05
C HIS A 101 -0.73 -10.60 12.94
N ASP A 102 -1.21 -9.95 14.00
CA ASP A 102 -2.20 -10.46 14.93
C ASP A 102 -3.59 -9.83 14.70
N PRO A 103 -4.40 -10.37 13.76
CA PRO A 103 -5.72 -9.83 13.47
C PRO A 103 -6.70 -10.08 14.63
N GLN A 104 -7.61 -9.12 14.84
CA GLN A 104 -8.67 -9.21 15.83
C GLN A 104 -10.03 -9.45 15.16
N TYR A 105 -10.46 -10.71 15.17
CA TYR A 105 -11.70 -11.16 14.53
C TYR A 105 -12.98 -10.53 15.12
N VAL A 106 -12.94 -10.06 16.37
CA VAL A 106 -14.07 -9.37 17.03
C VAL A 106 -14.51 -8.14 16.24
N GLY A 107 -13.55 -7.40 15.66
CA GLY A 107 -13.84 -6.21 14.87
C GLY A 107 -14.42 -6.52 13.49
N ARG A 108 -14.18 -7.73 12.97
CA ARG A 108 -14.58 -8.15 11.61
C ARG A 108 -14.09 -7.19 10.51
N HIS A 109 -12.91 -6.62 10.72
CA HIS A 109 -12.28 -5.71 9.78
C HIS A 109 -11.36 -6.49 8.84
N VAL A 110 -11.44 -6.19 7.55
CA VAL A 110 -10.62 -6.82 6.54
C VAL A 110 -10.09 -5.79 5.55
N ILE A 111 -8.78 -5.84 5.34
CA ILE A 111 -8.09 -5.10 4.30
C ILE A 111 -7.78 -6.06 3.17
N THR A 112 -8.14 -5.67 1.96
CA THR A 112 -7.90 -6.48 0.77
C THR A 112 -7.00 -5.73 -0.20
N PHE A 113 -5.91 -6.38 -0.58
CA PHE A 113 -5.10 -6.04 -1.73
C PHE A 113 -5.41 -7.06 -2.83
N HIS A 114 -6.15 -6.62 -3.84
CA HIS A 114 -6.47 -7.46 -4.98
C HIS A 114 -5.64 -7.03 -6.18
N ASN A 115 -4.72 -7.89 -6.61
CA ASN A 115 -3.98 -7.66 -7.85
C ASN A 115 -4.81 -8.13 -9.05
N GLN A 116 -4.99 -7.25 -10.03
CA GLN A 116 -5.62 -7.56 -11.30
C GLN A 116 -4.93 -6.77 -12.41
N ARG A 117 -4.28 -7.47 -13.34
CA ARG A 117 -3.57 -6.87 -14.48
C ARG A 117 -2.56 -5.78 -14.07
N ASP A 118 -1.73 -6.07 -13.07
CA ASP A 118 -0.76 -5.14 -12.44
C ASP A 118 -1.35 -3.92 -11.72
N PHE A 119 -2.67 -3.88 -11.54
CA PHE A 119 -3.33 -2.91 -10.68
C PHE A 119 -3.68 -3.56 -9.35
N ILE A 120 -3.13 -3.01 -8.28
CA ILE A 120 -3.42 -3.45 -6.93
C ILE A 120 -4.55 -2.57 -6.39
N PHE A 121 -5.72 -3.16 -6.23
CA PHE A 121 -6.87 -2.50 -5.64
C PHE A 121 -6.82 -2.65 -4.13
N PHE A 122 -6.68 -1.53 -3.43
CA PHE A 122 -6.81 -1.47 -1.98
C PHE A 122 -8.26 -1.22 -1.60
N ARG A 123 -8.79 -2.06 -0.72
CA ARG A 123 -10.10 -1.86 -0.09
C ARG A 123 -10.04 -2.21 1.38
N HIS A 124 -10.83 -1.49 2.17
CA HIS A 124 -10.99 -1.77 3.60
C HIS A 124 -12.47 -1.92 3.90
N HIS A 125 -12.86 -3.11 4.32
CA HIS A 125 -14.24 -3.49 4.56
C HIS A 125 -14.43 -4.00 5.99
N MET A 126 -15.64 -3.87 6.50
CA MET A 126 -16.15 -4.67 7.59
C MET A 126 -17.07 -5.73 7.02
N TYR A 127 -16.91 -6.97 7.47
CA TYR A 127 -17.79 -8.05 7.08
C TYR A 127 -18.84 -8.35 8.15
N LYS A 128 -20.05 -8.69 7.71
CA LYS A 128 -21.15 -9.16 8.56
C LYS A 128 -21.71 -10.43 7.96
N PHE A 129 -21.66 -11.52 8.71
CA PHE A 129 -22.36 -12.75 8.34
C PHE A 129 -23.86 -12.47 8.35
N LYS A 130 -24.51 -12.65 7.20
CA LYS A 130 -25.98 -12.63 7.10
C LYS A 130 -26.52 -14.03 7.36
N ASP A 131 -25.92 -14.99 6.66
CA ASP A 131 -26.17 -16.43 6.77
C ASP A 131 -24.83 -17.18 6.82
N GLU A 132 -24.85 -18.51 7.01
CA GLU A 132 -23.65 -19.36 6.97
C GLU A 132 -22.88 -19.28 5.63
N LYS A 133 -23.60 -19.00 4.53
CA LYS A 133 -23.03 -18.97 3.16
C LYS A 133 -22.81 -17.57 2.60
N LYS A 134 -23.36 -16.53 3.24
CA LYS A 134 -23.41 -15.18 2.67
C LYS A 134 -22.87 -14.14 3.66
N VAL A 135 -21.94 -13.36 3.15
CA VAL A 135 -21.29 -12.27 3.89
C VAL A 135 -21.67 -10.93 3.26
N GLY A 136 -22.20 -10.02 4.06
CA GLY A 136 -22.38 -8.62 3.69
C GLY A 136 -21.08 -7.85 3.93
N LEU A 137 -20.69 -7.00 2.98
CA LEU A 137 -19.52 -6.14 3.09
C LEU A 137 -19.94 -4.68 3.23
N GLN A 138 -19.28 -3.96 4.12
CA GLN A 138 -19.44 -2.53 4.30
C GLN A 138 -18.09 -1.84 4.14
N GLU A 139 -17.95 -0.90 3.20
CA GLU A 139 -16.73 -0.13 3.02
C GLU A 139 -16.50 0.82 4.22
N LEU A 140 -15.31 0.76 4.83
CA LEU A 140 -14.92 1.62 5.97
C LEU A 140 -13.87 2.66 5.58
N GLY A 141 -12.84 2.20 4.88
CA GLY A 141 -11.62 2.97 4.63
C GLY A 141 -11.56 3.56 3.22
N PRO A 142 -10.50 4.34 2.93
CA PRO A 142 -10.31 4.92 1.61
C PRO A 142 -10.18 3.82 0.55
N ARG A 143 -10.58 4.17 -0.67
CA ARG A 143 -10.44 3.33 -1.85
C ARG A 143 -9.40 3.95 -2.76
N PHE A 144 -8.40 3.18 -3.15
CA PHE A 144 -7.45 3.62 -4.16
C PHE A 144 -6.90 2.42 -4.93
N THR A 145 -6.22 2.73 -6.02
CA THR A 145 -5.53 1.75 -6.85
C THR A 145 -4.06 2.12 -6.88
N LEU A 146 -3.20 1.11 -6.70
CA LEU A 146 -1.75 1.24 -6.82
C LEU A 146 -1.29 0.57 -8.11
N LYS A 147 -0.37 1.20 -8.83
CA LYS A 147 0.41 0.57 -9.89
C LYS A 147 1.88 0.66 -9.54
N LEU A 148 2.57 -0.48 -9.46
CA LEU A 148 4.00 -0.51 -9.19
C LEU A 148 4.76 0.22 -10.31
N LYS A 149 5.71 1.08 -9.92
CA LYS A 149 6.57 1.84 -10.84
C LYS A 149 8.02 1.44 -10.77
N SER A 150 8.53 1.23 -9.56
CA SER A 150 9.90 0.75 -9.40
C SER A 150 10.07 0.03 -8.08
N ILE A 151 11.01 -0.91 -8.07
CA ILE A 151 11.54 -1.56 -6.87
C ILE A 151 13.04 -1.28 -6.87
N GLN A 152 13.48 -0.66 -5.80
CA GLN A 152 14.87 -0.37 -5.53
C GLN A 152 15.35 -1.27 -4.39
N LYS A 153 16.56 -1.83 -4.52
CA LYS A 153 17.22 -2.52 -3.42
C LYS A 153 17.74 -1.48 -2.44
N GLY A 154 17.46 -1.71 -1.16
CA GLY A 154 17.83 -0.79 -0.09
C GLY A 154 16.97 0.48 -0.04
N THR A 155 17.50 1.43 0.72
CA THR A 155 16.82 2.69 1.05
C THR A 155 16.75 3.66 -0.14
N PHE A 156 16.10 4.80 0.07
CA PHE A 156 15.90 5.81 -0.97
C PHE A 156 17.24 6.42 -1.42
N ASP A 157 17.79 5.89 -2.52
CA ASP A 157 18.92 6.49 -3.22
C ASP A 157 18.59 6.81 -4.68
N SER A 158 18.44 8.10 -4.96
CA SER A 158 18.12 8.59 -6.29
C SER A 158 19.31 8.60 -7.26
N LEU A 159 20.54 8.54 -6.77
CA LEU A 159 21.75 8.72 -7.59
C LEU A 159 22.41 7.39 -7.94
N TYR A 160 22.68 6.55 -6.95
CA TYR A 160 23.43 5.29 -7.11
C TYR A 160 22.60 4.05 -6.74
N GLY A 161 21.29 4.22 -6.60
CA GLY A 161 20.38 3.16 -6.23
C GLY A 161 20.29 2.04 -7.26
N GLU A 162 20.49 0.79 -6.83
CA GLU A 162 20.21 -0.38 -7.65
C GLU A 162 18.70 -0.61 -7.77
N TYR A 163 18.17 -0.56 -9.00
CA TYR A 163 16.79 -0.91 -9.27
C TYR A 163 16.67 -2.36 -9.69
N GLU A 164 15.90 -3.14 -8.93
CA GLU A 164 15.53 -4.51 -9.31
C GLU A 164 14.46 -4.50 -10.41
N PHE A 165 13.53 -3.55 -10.34
CA PHE A 165 12.45 -3.43 -11.30
C PHE A 165 12.16 -1.96 -11.60
N VAL A 166 11.98 -1.63 -12.87
CA VAL A 166 11.50 -0.32 -13.32
C VAL A 166 10.47 -0.53 -14.40
N PHE A 167 9.27 0.01 -14.17
CA PHE A 167 8.19 -0.04 -15.14
C PHE A 167 8.46 0.94 -16.29
N LYS A 168 8.97 0.42 -17.40
CA LYS A 168 9.21 1.20 -18.62
C LYS A 168 8.02 1.10 -19.55
N ARG A 169 7.19 2.15 -19.59
CA ARG A 169 5.93 2.16 -20.35
C ARG A 169 6.09 1.74 -21.82
N LYS A 170 7.07 2.31 -22.52
CA LYS A 170 7.29 2.07 -23.97
C LYS A 170 7.68 0.63 -24.29
N GLU A 171 8.41 -0.03 -23.38
CA GLU A 171 8.90 -1.40 -23.59
C GLU A 171 7.90 -2.44 -23.07
N MET A 172 7.25 -2.14 -21.93
CA MET A 172 6.47 -3.12 -21.16
C MET A 172 4.96 -3.07 -21.42
N GLU A 173 4.40 -1.97 -21.95
CA GLU A 173 2.99 -1.92 -22.39
C GLU A 173 2.81 -2.37 -23.85
N THR A 174 3.82 -3.04 -24.43
CA THR A 174 3.78 -3.57 -25.81
C THR A 174 2.79 -4.72 -25.96
N SER A 175 2.61 -5.55 -24.93
CA SER A 175 1.63 -6.63 -24.92
C SER A 175 0.58 -6.43 -23.83
N ARG A 176 -0.69 -6.62 -24.19
CA ARG A 176 -1.84 -6.57 -23.25
C ARG A 176 -2.00 -7.84 -22.42
N THR A 177 -1.23 -8.89 -22.70
CA THR A 177 -1.34 -10.22 -22.06
C THR A 177 -0.24 -10.49 -21.04
N LYS A 178 0.81 -9.68 -21.00
CA LYS A 178 1.94 -9.85 -20.07
C LYS A 178 1.71 -9.00 -18.82
N PHE A 179 1.78 -9.64 -17.66
CA PHE A 179 1.65 -9.01 -16.34
C PHE A 179 2.89 -9.34 -15.49
N PHE A 180 3.22 -8.48 -14.55
CA PHE A 180 4.47 -8.51 -13.78
C PHE A 180 4.26 -8.73 -12.27
N LEU A 181 3.04 -8.58 -11.76
CA LEU A 181 2.65 -8.82 -10.36
C LEU A 181 1.89 -10.14 -10.21
#